data_AF-A0A520W4L0-F1
#
_entry.id   AF-A0A520W4L0-F1
#
_cell.length_a   1.000
_cell.length_b   1.000
_cell.length_c   1.000
_cell.angle_alpha   90.00
_cell.angle_beta   90.00
_cell.angle_gamma   90.00
#
_symmetry.space_group_name_H-M   'P 1'
#
loop_
_entity.id
_entity.type
_entity.pdbx_description
1 polymer ?
#
loop_
_entity_poly.entity_id
_entity_poly.type
_entity_poly.pdbx_seq_one_letter_code
_entity_poly.pdbx_strand_id
1 'polypeptide(L)'
;MPVNGDLSSPLRVLMVTPHLPPEWAANAILPVQLGSALDSFRTECRFLAHASRDQRSGVPHAYYAPRRGRGRWWRTKIGALIAAVRIAMCALPLIKSSDVIHLHGNGLIVEIADWLA
;
A
#
# COMPACT_ATOMS: atom_id res chain seq x y z
N MET A 1 -23.38 -32.76 10.86
CA MET A 1 -23.57 -32.55 9.42
C MET A 1 -22.67 -31.40 9.00
N PRO A 2 -21.69 -31.58 8.10
CA PRO A 2 -20.85 -30.48 7.69
C PRO A 2 -21.65 -29.59 6.73
N VAL A 3 -21.72 -28.30 7.05
CA VAL A 3 -22.32 -27.29 6.18
C VAL A 3 -21.35 -27.07 5.02
N ASN A 4 -21.70 -27.62 3.85
CA ASN A 4 -21.12 -27.20 2.59
C ASN A 4 -21.47 -25.73 2.37
N GLY A 5 -20.46 -24.85 2.39
CA GLY A 5 -20.65 -23.47 1.98
C GLY A 5 -19.67 -22.52 2.64
N ASP A 6 -18.39 -22.58 2.27
CA ASP A 6 -17.65 -21.35 2.02
C ASP A 6 -16.40 -21.63 1.17
N LEU A 7 -16.62 -21.85 -0.13
CA LEU A 7 -15.57 -21.91 -1.16
C LEU A 7 -15.14 -20.51 -1.64
N SER A 8 -15.60 -19.45 -0.97
CA SER A 8 -15.26 -18.08 -1.34
C SER A 8 -13.79 -17.83 -1.00
N SER A 9 -12.99 -17.45 -1.99
CA SER A 9 -11.62 -17.00 -1.76
C SER A 9 -11.59 -15.85 -0.76
N PRO A 10 -10.55 -15.74 0.10
CA PRO A 10 -10.44 -14.63 1.04
C PRO A 10 -10.47 -13.29 0.29
N LEU A 11 -11.11 -12.29 0.90
CA LEU A 11 -11.16 -10.94 0.32
C LEU A 11 -9.76 -10.33 0.37
N ARG A 12 -9.20 -9.98 -0.79
CA ARG A 12 -7.84 -9.39 -0.87
C ARG A 12 -7.94 -7.87 -0.75
N VAL A 13 -7.38 -7.33 0.33
CA VAL A 13 -7.42 -5.90 0.62
C VAL A 13 -6.02 -5.32 0.47
N LEU A 14 -5.87 -4.34 -0.42
CA LEU A 14 -4.64 -3.56 -0.53
C LEU A 14 -4.77 -2.25 0.24
N MET A 15 -3.95 -2.07 1.25
CA MET A 15 -3.85 -0.83 2.00
C MET A 15 -2.70 0.02 1.45
N VAL A 16 -3.05 1.15 0.84
CA VAL A 16 -2.06 2.10 0.31
C VAL A 16 -1.90 3.23 1.31
N THR A 17 -0.68 3.41 1.81
CA THR A 17 -0.33 4.48 2.75
C THR A 17 1.06 5.03 2.46
N PRO A 18 1.33 6.34 2.63
CA PRO A 18 2.67 6.89 2.45
C PRO A 18 3.72 6.31 3.39
N HIS A 19 3.31 5.81 4.57
CA HIS A 19 4.20 5.42 5.66
C HIS A 19 3.73 4.12 6.31
N LEU A 20 4.67 3.27 6.70
CA LEU A 20 4.45 2.11 7.57
C LEU A 20 5.40 2.19 8.78
N PRO A 21 5.08 1.52 9.90
CA PRO A 21 6.01 1.36 11.01
C PRO A 21 7.37 0.84 10.51
N PRO A 22 8.50 1.33 11.01
CA PRO A 22 8.69 2.09 12.25
C PRO A 22 8.52 3.61 12.11
N GLU A 23 8.09 4.14 10.96
CA GLU A 23 7.80 5.57 10.85
C GLU A 23 6.48 5.88 11.57
N TRP A 24 6.57 6.34 12.82
CA TRP A 24 5.43 6.65 13.67
C TRP A 24 4.73 7.95 13.23
N ALA A 25 3.87 7.84 12.23
CA ALA A 25 2.86 8.83 11.88
C ALA A 25 1.47 8.23 12.12
N ALA A 26 0.46 9.06 12.37
CA ALA A 26 -0.93 8.60 12.44
C ALA A 26 -1.32 7.77 11.19
N ASN A 27 -0.81 8.19 10.03
CA ASN A 27 -1.02 7.53 8.74
C ASN A 27 -0.35 6.13 8.62
N ALA A 28 0.55 5.77 9.52
CA ALA A 28 1.23 4.48 9.51
C ALA A 28 0.57 3.45 10.43
N ILE A 29 -0.03 3.90 11.54
CA ILE A 29 -0.56 3.00 12.59
C ILE A 29 -1.94 2.47 12.22
N LEU A 30 -2.83 3.34 11.75
CA LEU A 30 -4.23 2.97 11.48
C LEU A 30 -4.34 1.85 10.43
N PRO A 31 -3.65 1.90 9.27
CA PRO A 31 -3.71 0.82 8.30
C PRO A 31 -3.26 -0.52 8.89
N VAL A 32 -2.18 -0.54 9.68
CA VAL A 32 -1.69 -1.78 10.29
C VAL A 32 -2.70 -2.34 11.30
N GLN A 33 -3.26 -1.51 12.17
CA GLN A 33 -4.28 -1.92 13.12
C GLN A 33 -5.55 -2.42 12.43
N LEU A 34 -5.98 -1.75 11.36
CA LEU A 34 -7.11 -2.17 10.55
C LEU A 34 -6.83 -3.52 9.88
N GLY A 35 -5.63 -3.71 9.32
CA GLY A 35 -5.25 -4.99 8.71
C GLY A 35 -5.31 -6.14 9.70
N SER A 36 -4.74 -5.96 10.90
CA SER A 36 -4.82 -6.97 11.96
C SER A 36 -6.25 -7.25 12.44
N ALA A 37 -7.13 -6.24 12.45
CA ALA A 37 -8.55 -6.46 12.76
C ALA A 37 -9.25 -7.25 11.65
N LEU A 38 -8.94 -6.95 10.39
CA LEU A 38 -9.52 -7.61 9.21
C LEU A 38 -9.06 -9.08 9.07
N ASP A 39 -7.88 -9.45 9.57
CA ASP A 39 -7.41 -10.85 9.57
C ASP A 39 -8.43 -11.83 10.20
N SER A 40 -9.26 -11.35 11.14
CA SER A 40 -10.35 -12.14 11.74
C SER A 40 -11.56 -12.39 10.81
N PHE A 41 -11.62 -11.74 9.65
CA PHE A 41 -12.76 -11.72 8.71
C PHE A 41 -12.47 -12.42 7.36
N ARG A 42 -11.59 -13.44 7.33
CA ARG A 42 -11.16 -14.13 6.08
C ARG A 42 -10.68 -13.13 5.00
N THR A 43 -9.92 -12.12 5.41
CA THR A 43 -9.29 -11.20 4.46
C THR A 43 -7.80 -11.49 4.33
N GLU A 44 -7.24 -11.26 3.15
CA GLU A 44 -5.79 -11.19 2.95
C GLU A 44 -5.39 -9.72 2.82
N CYS A 45 -4.78 -9.16 3.87
CA CYS A 45 -4.32 -7.77 3.86
C CYS A 45 -2.88 -7.66 3.31
N ARG A 46 -2.71 -6.79 2.32
CA ARG A 46 -1.40 -6.40 1.76
C ARG A 46 -1.21 -4.90 1.94
N PHE A 47 0.04 -4.47 2.04
CA PHE A 47 0.35 -3.05 2.25
C PHE A 47 1.24 -2.52 1.14
N LEU A 48 0.95 -1.32 0.65
CA LEU A 48 1.81 -0.59 -0.27
C LEU A 48 2.21 0.74 0.35
N ALA A 49 3.51 0.95 0.54
CA ALA A 49 4.02 2.18 1.11
C ALA A 49 5.35 2.63 0.50
N HIS A 50 5.86 3.77 0.93
CA HIS A 50 7.22 4.15 0.58
C HIS A 50 8.26 3.43 1.43
N ALA A 51 9.36 3.01 0.81
CA ALA A 51 10.50 2.49 1.55
C ALA A 51 10.98 3.51 2.60
N SER A 52 11.03 3.11 3.87
CA SER A 52 11.76 3.85 4.88
C SER A 52 13.27 3.65 4.71
N ARG A 53 14.07 4.57 5.26
CA ARG A 53 15.54 4.43 5.28
C ARG A 53 15.97 3.23 6.14
N ASP A 54 15.12 2.82 7.08
CA ASP A 54 15.30 1.68 7.97
C ASP A 54 14.41 0.51 7.50
N GLN A 55 14.82 -0.09 6.36
CA GLN A 55 14.04 -0.99 5.49
C GLN A 55 13.49 -2.30 6.11
N ARG A 56 13.40 -2.40 7.43
CA ARG A 56 12.80 -3.52 8.15
C ARG A 56 11.53 -3.09 8.84
N SER A 57 10.57 -2.60 8.06
CA SER A 57 9.18 -2.65 8.50
C SER A 57 8.86 -4.13 8.71
N GLY A 58 8.60 -4.52 9.96
CA GLY A 58 8.22 -5.88 10.34
C GLY A 58 6.78 -6.23 9.94
N VAL A 59 6.15 -5.43 9.08
CA VAL A 59 4.78 -5.64 8.61
C VAL A 59 4.79 -6.74 7.53
N PRO A 60 4.10 -7.87 7.75
CA PRO A 60 3.96 -8.91 6.73
C PRO A 60 3.27 -8.39 5.47
N HIS A 61 3.59 -8.95 4.31
CA HIS A 61 2.96 -8.61 3.02
C HIS A 61 3.03 -7.11 2.66
N ALA A 62 4.08 -6.43 3.10
CA ALA A 62 4.35 -5.04 2.78
C ALA A 62 5.26 -4.89 1.56
N TYR A 63 4.80 -4.10 0.59
CA TYR A 63 5.47 -3.77 -0.66
C TYR A 63 5.88 -2.30 -0.64
N TYR A 64 7.06 -2.02 -1.21
CA TYR A 64 7.64 -0.68 -1.14
C TYR A 64 7.81 -0.04 -2.52
N ALA A 65 7.09 1.06 -2.73
CA ALA A 65 7.34 1.96 -3.83
C ALA A 65 8.51 2.90 -3.51
N PRO A 66 9.36 3.24 -4.49
CA PRO A 66 10.46 4.15 -4.27
C PRO A 66 9.97 5.56 -3.93
N ARG A 67 10.63 6.21 -2.97
CA ARG A 67 10.40 7.64 -2.69
C ARG A 67 10.88 8.51 -3.84
N ARG A 68 10.22 9.64 -4.04
CA ARG A 68 10.74 10.73 -4.88
C ARG A 68 12.09 11.19 -4.32
N GLY A 69 13.10 11.33 -5.18
CA GLY A 69 14.42 11.77 -4.75
C GLY A 69 14.41 13.19 -4.18
N ARG A 70 15.44 13.54 -3.39
CA ARG A 70 15.52 14.84 -2.67
C ARG A 70 16.31 15.94 -3.41
N GLY A 71 16.99 15.61 -4.51
CA GLY A 71 17.82 16.54 -5.28
C GLY A 71 17.02 17.57 -6.10
N ARG A 72 17.67 18.66 -6.57
CA ARG A 72 17.03 19.75 -7.35
C ARG A 72 16.31 19.22 -8.60
N TRP A 73 16.89 18.23 -9.28
CA TRP A 73 16.29 17.59 -10.46
C TRP A 73 14.95 16.92 -10.16
N TRP A 74 14.82 16.32 -8.98
CA TRP A 74 13.58 15.69 -8.54
C TRP A 74 12.48 16.70 -8.21
N ARG A 75 12.76 18.00 -8.08
CA ARG A 75 11.74 19.04 -7.90
C ARG A 75 11.06 19.47 -9.20
N THR A 76 11.60 19.05 -10.35
CA THR A 76 11.02 19.34 -11.67
C THR A 76 9.77 18.51 -11.93
N LYS A 77 8.96 18.91 -12.93
CA LYS A 77 7.82 18.13 -13.43
C LYS A 77 8.25 16.75 -13.94
N ILE A 78 9.42 16.67 -14.59
CA ILE A 78 10.00 15.42 -15.09
C ILE A 78 10.32 14.48 -13.92
N GLY A 79 10.94 15.00 -12.86
CA GLY A 79 11.21 14.23 -11.64
C GLY A 79 9.93 13.74 -10.95
N ALA A 80 8.85 14.52 -11.02
CA ALA A 80 7.52 14.10 -10.55
C ALA A 80 6.97 12.93 -11.38
N LEU A 81 7.02 13.06 -12.70
CA LEU A 81 6.53 12.06 -13.65
C LEU A 81 7.29 10.74 -13.49
N ILE A 82 8.61 10.79 -13.37
CA ILE A 82 9.43 9.59 -13.16
C ILE A 82 9.07 8.92 -11.83
N ALA A 83 8.85 9.69 -10.76
CA ALA A 83 8.41 9.13 -9.48
C ALA A 83 7.02 8.48 -9.61
N ALA A 84 6.09 9.13 -10.31
CA ALA A 84 4.75 8.61 -10.57
C ALA A 84 4.79 7.29 -11.35
N VAL A 85 5.56 7.21 -12.45
CA VAL A 85 5.73 5.99 -13.24
C VAL A 85 6.31 4.86 -12.40
N ARG A 86 7.33 5.14 -11.57
CA ARG A 86 7.92 4.13 -10.69
C ARG A 86 6.93 3.62 -9.64
N ILE A 87 6.11 4.51 -9.08
CA ILE A 87 5.03 4.11 -8.17
C ILE A 87 4.02 3.24 -8.93
N ALA A 88 3.58 3.67 -10.11
CA ALA A 88 2.59 2.95 -10.90
C ALA A 88 3.04 1.54 -11.27
N MET A 89 4.31 1.36 -11.67
CA MET A 89 4.88 0.03 -11.96
C MET A 89 4.82 -0.91 -10.74
N CYS A 90 4.95 -0.40 -9.53
CA CYS A 90 4.81 -1.18 -8.30
C CYS A 90 3.35 -1.39 -7.90
N ALA A 91 2.51 -0.36 -8.02
CA ALA A 91 1.12 -0.36 -7.55
C ALA A 91 0.19 -1.17 -8.45
N LEU A 92 0.34 -1.08 -9.77
CA LEU A 92 -0.54 -1.69 -10.74
C LEU A 92 -0.74 -3.20 -10.56
N PRO A 93 0.30 -4.05 -10.40
CA PRO A 93 0.09 -5.48 -10.17
C PRO A 93 -0.61 -5.78 -8.84
N LEU A 94 -0.39 -4.96 -7.80
CA LEU A 94 -1.03 -5.12 -6.50
C LEU A 94 -2.51 -4.76 -6.57
N ILE A 95 -2.83 -3.63 -7.22
CA ILE A 95 -4.19 -3.16 -7.47
C ILE A 95 -4.97 -4.22 -8.26
N LYS A 96 -4.43 -4.70 -9.38
CA LYS A 96 -5.09 -5.73 -10.21
C LYS A 96 -5.29 -7.08 -9.52
N SER A 97 -4.54 -7.35 -8.45
CA SER A 97 -4.64 -8.60 -7.68
C SER A 97 -5.39 -8.43 -6.36
N SER A 98 -6.08 -7.30 -6.16
CA SER A 98 -6.85 -6.99 -4.96
C SER A 98 -8.32 -6.78 -5.30
N ASP A 99 -9.19 -7.10 -4.35
CA ASP A 99 -10.64 -6.95 -4.50
C ASP A 99 -11.12 -5.62 -3.91
N VAL A 100 -10.42 -5.11 -2.90
CA VAL A 100 -10.66 -3.81 -2.26
C VAL A 100 -9.35 -3.05 -2.11
N ILE A 101 -9.38 -1.76 -2.40
CA ILE A 101 -8.23 -0.86 -2.24
C ILE A 101 -8.61 0.19 -1.19
N HIS A 102 -7.88 0.19 -0.08
CA HIS A 102 -8.01 1.19 0.96
C HIS A 102 -6.92 2.24 0.80
N LEU A 103 -7.32 3.45 0.44
CA LEU A 103 -6.43 4.60 0.29
C LEU A 103 -6.40 5.38 1.60
N HIS A 104 -5.21 5.53 2.19
CA HIS A 104 -5.04 6.20 3.48
C HIS A 104 -3.94 7.27 3.45
N GLY A 105 -4.27 8.47 3.91
CA GLY A 105 -3.35 9.61 3.95
C GLY A 105 -3.26 10.35 2.61
N ASN A 106 -2.20 11.16 2.44
CA ASN A 106 -2.03 12.03 1.28
C ASN A 106 -0.65 11.84 0.64
N GLY A 107 -0.53 12.18 -0.64
CA GLY A 107 0.71 12.26 -1.38
C GLY A 107 0.72 11.41 -2.65
N LEU A 108 1.81 11.54 -3.41
CA LEU A 108 1.90 10.99 -4.76
C LEU A 108 1.59 9.48 -4.86
N ILE A 109 1.93 8.69 -3.84
CA ILE A 109 1.62 7.25 -3.86
C ILE A 109 0.11 6.96 -3.79
N VAL A 110 -0.62 7.75 -3.00
CA VAL A 110 -2.07 7.64 -2.86
C VAL A 110 -2.76 8.17 -4.11
N GLU A 111 -2.31 9.33 -4.63
CA GLU A 111 -2.83 9.92 -5.87
C GLU A 111 -2.66 8.97 -7.07
N ILE A 112 -1.51 8.31 -7.19
CA ILE A 112 -1.27 7.35 -8.27
C ILE A 112 -2.06 6.06 -8.06
N ALA A 113 -2.25 5.61 -6.82
CA ALA A 113 -3.09 4.44 -6.56
C ALA A 113 -4.57 4.73 -6.87
N ASP A 114 -5.07 5.92 -6.51
CA ASP A 114 -6.42 6.39 -6.85
C ASP A 114 -6.63 6.44 -8.36
N TRP A 115 -5.66 6.97 -9.10
CA TRP A 115 -5.73 7.01 -10.57
C TRP A 115 -5.70 5.63 -11.25
N LEU A 116 -5.17 4.61 -10.57
CA LEU A 116 -5.05 3.25 -11.11
C LEU A 116 -6.17 2.29 -10.66
N ALA A 117 -6.89 2.63 -9.60
CA ALA A 117 -8.00 1.85 -9.02
C ALA A 117 -9.26 1.96 -9.89
#